data_AF-A0A6N8E9Z1-F1
#
_entry.id   AF-A0A6N8E9Z1-F1
#
_cell.length_a   1.000
_cell.length_b   1.000
_cell.length_c   1.000
_cell.angle_alpha   90.00
_cell.angle_beta   90.00
_cell.angle_gamma   90.00
#
_symmetry.space_group_name_H-M   'P 1'
#
loop_
_entity.id
_entity.type
_entity.pdbx_description
1 polymer ?
#
loop_
_entity_poly.entity_id
_entity_poly.type
_entity_poly.pdbx_seq_one_letter_code
_entity_poly.pdbx_strand_id
1 'polypeptide(L)'
;MIFLKISGGRIMVEKIRIGGAFFDDLAMIPDIKSALTSDRRLSEDEFAARHADTIRRHYTTVARLEFLQEDAYFFASCVWRYLNSLDLRENPEQAKFQRRRPEPWYEPPMARRLA
;
A
#
# COMPACT_ATOMS: atom_id res chain seq x y z
N MET A 1 14.63 -19.43 22.04
CA MET A 1 13.79 -19.11 20.87
C MET A 1 12.57 -18.33 21.34
N ILE A 2 12.63 -17.00 21.30
CA ILE A 2 11.52 -16.14 21.72
C ILE A 2 10.67 -15.87 20.48
N PHE A 3 9.54 -16.56 20.37
CA PHE A 3 8.49 -16.23 19.41
C PHE A 3 7.85 -14.91 19.85
N LEU A 4 8.38 -13.80 19.35
CA LEU A 4 7.73 -12.49 19.49
C LEU A 4 6.48 -12.52 18.61
N LYS A 5 5.35 -12.86 19.23
CA LYS A 5 4.01 -12.74 18.68
C LYS A 5 3.70 -11.24 18.57
N ILE A 6 4.33 -10.57 17.60
CA ILE A 6 4.07 -9.16 17.32
C ILE A 6 2.68 -9.09 16.71
N SER A 7 1.73 -8.68 17.54
CA SER A 7 0.35 -8.36 17.17
C SER A 7 0.32 -7.58 15.85
N GLY A 8 -0.34 -8.12 14.83
CA GLY A 8 -0.39 -7.54 13.47
C GLY A 8 -0.85 -6.06 13.41
N GLY A 9 -1.50 -5.56 14.46
CA GLY A 9 -1.83 -4.14 14.60
C GLY A 9 -0.62 -3.20 14.72
N ARG A 10 0.48 -3.62 15.38
CA ARG A 10 1.68 -2.78 15.51
C ARG A 10 2.43 -2.63 14.18
N ILE A 11 2.52 -3.72 13.41
CA ILE A 11 3.17 -3.72 12.10
C ILE A 11 2.38 -2.84 11.12
N MET A 12 1.05 -2.85 11.18
CA MET A 12 0.22 -1.99 10.32
C MET A 12 0.42 -0.51 10.63
N VAL A 13 0.45 -0.12 11.92
CA VAL A 13 0.69 1.27 12.32
C VAL A 13 2.10 1.71 11.92
N GLU A 14 3.11 0.85 12.07
CA GLU A 14 4.48 1.16 11.69
C GLU A 14 4.62 1.41 10.18
N LYS A 15 3.97 0.59 9.34
CA LYS A 15 3.94 0.78 7.89
C LYS A 15 3.30 2.11 7.48
N ILE A 16 2.24 2.53 8.18
CA ILE A 16 1.59 3.83 7.96
C ILE A 16 2.54 4.97 8.35
N ARG A 17 3.24 4.86 9.49
CA ARG A 17 4.20 5.89 9.92
C ARG A 17 5.36 6.04 8.94
N ILE A 18 5.92 4.92 8.48
CA ILE A 18 6.95 4.90 7.44
C ILE A 18 6.42 5.55 6.17
N GLY A 19 5.24 5.12 5.68
CA GLY A 19 4.61 5.68 4.49
C GLY A 19 4.38 7.20 4.56
N GLY A 20 4.02 7.72 5.74
CA GLY A 20 3.83 9.15 5.95
C GLY A 20 5.12 9.96 5.83
N ALA A 21 6.23 9.46 6.40
CA ALA A 21 7.52 10.13 6.31
C ALA A 21 8.05 10.16 4.87
N PHE A 22 7.93 9.04 4.14
CA PHE A 22 8.31 8.97 2.72
C PHE A 22 7.40 9.83 1.84
N PHE A 23 6.09 9.85 2.14
CA PHE A 23 5.18 10.72 1.42
C PHE A 23 5.52 12.20 1.61
N ASP A 24 5.85 12.64 2.83
CA ASP A 24 6.21 14.04 3.11
C ASP A 24 7.43 14.49 2.30
N ASP A 25 8.46 13.64 2.24
CA ASP A 25 9.67 13.86 1.44
C ASP A 25 9.36 13.92 -0.08
N LEU A 26 8.62 12.94 -0.60
CA LEU A 26 8.21 12.91 -2.01
C LEU A 26 7.24 14.05 -2.36
N ALA A 27 6.44 14.51 -1.39
CA ALA A 27 5.47 15.58 -1.56
C ALA A 27 6.11 16.97 -1.68
N MET A 28 7.41 17.10 -1.39
CA MET A 28 8.17 18.31 -1.70
C MET A 28 8.25 18.58 -3.21
N ILE A 29 8.09 17.55 -4.04
CA ILE A 29 7.98 17.68 -5.50
C ILE A 29 6.49 17.66 -5.89
N PRO A 30 5.92 18.78 -6.39
CA PRO A 30 4.49 18.89 -6.67
C PRO A 30 3.97 17.84 -7.65
N ASP A 31 4.73 17.54 -8.70
CA ASP A 31 4.38 16.53 -9.70
C ASP A 31 4.29 15.12 -9.10
N ILE A 32 5.25 14.74 -8.26
CA ILE A 32 5.24 13.43 -7.58
C ILE A 32 4.07 13.37 -6.61
N LYS A 33 3.84 14.42 -5.82
CA LYS A 33 2.68 14.52 -4.92
C LYS A 33 1.36 14.30 -5.67
N SER A 34 1.19 14.97 -6.80
CA SER A 34 -0.03 14.90 -7.61
C SER A 34 -0.25 13.49 -8.17
N ALA A 35 0.81 12.86 -8.68
CA ALA A 35 0.78 11.50 -9.19
C ALA A 35 0.39 10.49 -8.09
N LEU A 36 1.09 10.51 -6.95
CA LEU A 36 0.82 9.62 -5.81
C LEU A 36 -0.62 9.79 -5.28
N THR A 37 -1.12 11.02 -5.20
CA THR A 37 -2.48 11.29 -4.71
C THR A 37 -3.55 10.84 -5.71
N SER A 38 -3.30 10.96 -7.01
CA SER A 38 -4.23 10.56 -8.06
C SER A 38 -4.30 9.03 -8.19
N ASP A 39 -3.15 8.38 -8.15
CA ASP A 39 -3.00 6.94 -8.33
C ASP A 39 -3.34 6.15 -7.05
N ARG A 40 -3.65 6.81 -5.93
CA ARG A 40 -4.07 6.15 -4.67
C ARG A 40 -5.27 5.21 -4.82
N ARG A 41 -6.07 5.39 -5.88
CA ARG A 41 -7.25 4.57 -6.21
C ARG A 41 -6.89 3.20 -6.81
N LEU A 42 -5.66 3.03 -7.27
CA LEU A 42 -5.14 1.75 -7.74
C LEU A 42 -5.05 0.77 -6.57
N SER A 43 -4.94 -0.53 -6.87
CA SER A 43 -4.59 -1.51 -5.84
C SER A 43 -3.17 -1.27 -5.29
N GLU A 44 -2.87 -1.76 -4.08
CA GLU A 44 -1.54 -1.63 -3.46
C GLU A 44 -0.42 -2.13 -4.39
N ASP A 45 -0.67 -3.23 -5.10
CA ASP A 45 0.29 -3.87 -6.00
C ASP A 45 0.54 -3.02 -7.26
N GLU A 46 -0.54 -2.55 -7.90
CA GLU A 46 -0.46 -1.68 -9.09
C GLU A 46 0.20 -0.34 -8.76
N PHE A 47 -0.15 0.25 -7.60
CA PHE A 47 0.48 1.47 -7.12
C PHE A 47 1.98 1.26 -6.90
N ALA A 48 2.34 0.17 -6.24
CA ALA A 48 3.73 -0.14 -5.95
C ALA A 48 4.53 -0.40 -7.23
N ALA A 49 4.01 -1.19 -8.16
CA ALA A 49 4.64 -1.43 -9.46
C ALA A 49 4.83 -0.14 -10.25
N ARG A 50 3.82 0.75 -10.26
CA ARG A 50 3.86 2.01 -11.02
C ARG A 50 4.83 3.04 -10.43
N HIS A 51 4.91 3.15 -9.11
CA HIS A 51 5.70 4.18 -8.45
C HIS A 51 7.07 3.72 -7.94
N ALA A 52 7.33 2.41 -7.83
CA ALA A 52 8.62 1.91 -7.34
C ALA A 52 9.80 2.45 -8.15
N ASP A 53 9.70 2.50 -9.49
CA ASP A 53 10.79 3.04 -10.31
C ASP A 53 10.97 4.56 -10.11
N THR A 54 9.86 5.29 -9.92
CA THR A 54 9.90 6.74 -9.63
C THR A 54 10.60 7.00 -8.29
N ILE A 55 10.21 6.25 -7.25
CA ILE A 55 10.76 6.33 -5.90
C ILE A 55 12.24 5.96 -5.93
N ARG A 56 12.60 4.86 -6.61
CA ARG A 56 13.98 4.42 -6.77
C ARG A 56 14.84 5.51 -7.41
N ARG A 57 14.43 6.04 -8.57
CA ARG A 57 15.17 7.11 -9.26
C ARG A 57 15.34 8.34 -8.38
N HIS A 58 14.30 8.73 -7.65
CA HIS A 58 14.34 9.87 -6.75
C HIS A 58 15.40 9.68 -5.66
N TYR A 59 15.38 8.57 -4.93
CA TYR A 59 16.34 8.32 -3.85
C TYR A 59 17.75 7.99 -4.35
N THR A 60 17.91 7.35 -5.51
CA THR A 60 19.23 7.20 -6.15
C THR A 60 19.82 8.56 -6.51
N THR A 61 19.00 9.51 -6.96
CA THR A 61 19.46 10.85 -7.35
C THR A 61 19.76 11.74 -6.13
N VAL A 62 18.86 11.73 -5.14
CA VAL A 62 18.95 12.61 -3.95
C VAL A 62 19.92 12.06 -2.90
N ALA A 63 19.86 10.76 -2.60
CA ALA A 63 20.61 10.17 -1.51
C ALA A 63 21.85 9.38 -1.96
N ARG A 64 22.06 9.19 -3.27
CA ARG A 64 23.13 8.32 -3.84
C ARG A 64 23.16 6.91 -3.22
N LEU A 65 22.00 6.46 -2.74
CA LEU A 65 21.85 5.13 -2.17
C LEU A 65 21.52 4.13 -3.28
N GLU A 66 22.16 2.96 -3.22
CA GLU A 66 21.76 1.81 -4.01
C GLU A 66 20.46 1.25 -3.44
N PHE A 67 19.35 1.78 -3.98
CA PHE A 67 18.01 1.40 -3.57
C PHE A 67 17.56 0.21 -4.42
N LEU A 68 17.38 -0.94 -3.79
CA LEU A 68 16.92 -2.14 -4.49
C LEU A 68 15.47 -1.96 -4.96
N GLN A 69 15.13 -2.64 -6.06
CA GLN A 69 13.78 -2.59 -6.62
C GLN A 69 12.72 -3.10 -5.61
N GLU A 70 13.08 -4.11 -4.82
CA GLU A 70 12.21 -4.70 -3.78
C GLU A 70 11.94 -3.71 -2.64
N ASP A 71 12.96 -2.95 -2.23
CA ASP A 71 12.82 -1.91 -1.22
C ASP A 71 11.90 -0.79 -1.74
N ALA A 72 12.14 -0.32 -2.97
CA ALA A 72 11.30 0.69 -3.60
C ALA A 72 9.84 0.27 -3.69
N TYR A 73 9.59 -1.01 -3.97
CA TYR A 73 8.26 -1.59 -3.98
C TYR A 73 7.62 -1.57 -2.58
N PHE A 74 8.36 -2.02 -1.56
CA PHE A 74 7.90 -1.99 -0.18
C PHE A 74 7.54 -0.56 0.28
N PHE A 75 8.39 0.42 -0.04
CA PHE A 75 8.13 1.82 0.30
C PHE A 75 6.90 2.38 -0.43
N ALA A 76 6.73 2.06 -1.71
CA ALA A 76 5.55 2.43 -2.46
C ALA A 76 4.26 1.85 -1.83
N SER A 77 4.29 0.58 -1.41
CA SER A 77 3.17 -0.04 -0.67
C SER A 77 2.90 0.67 0.67
N CYS A 78 3.93 1.09 1.39
CA CYS A 78 3.79 1.88 2.62
C CYS A 78 3.12 3.23 2.37
N VAL A 79 3.54 3.96 1.32
CA VAL A 79 2.94 5.24 0.92
C VAL A 79 1.47 5.05 0.54
N TRP A 80 1.12 4.01 -0.23
CA TRP A 80 -0.26 3.69 -0.57
C TRP A 80 -1.13 3.48 0.68
N ARG A 81 -0.63 2.70 1.64
CA ARG A 81 -1.33 2.45 2.92
C ARG A 81 -1.52 3.72 3.74
N TYR A 82 -0.51 4.60 3.77
CA TYR A 82 -0.61 5.88 4.43
C TYR A 82 -1.71 6.75 3.79
N LEU A 83 -1.68 6.93 2.46
CA LEU A 83 -2.67 7.72 1.72
C LEU A 83 -4.09 7.21 1.93
N ASN A 84 -4.28 5.88 1.93
CA ASN A 84 -5.58 5.28 2.18
C ASN A 84 -6.00 5.37 3.67
N SER A 85 -5.05 5.40 4.60
CA SER A 85 -5.35 5.62 6.02
C SER A 85 -5.84 7.03 6.33
N LEU A 86 -5.39 8.05 5.57
CA LEU A 86 -5.91 9.41 5.65
C LEU A 86 -7.38 9.45 5.23
N ASP A 87 -7.72 8.80 4.11
CA ASP A 87 -9.10 8.75 3.60
C ASP A 87 -10.03 7.99 4.56
N LEU A 88 -9.58 6.91 5.21
CA LEU A 88 -10.36 6.21 6.24
C LEU A 88 -10.69 7.08 7.46
N ARG A 89 -9.80 8.01 7.79
CA ARG A 89 -10.01 8.97 8.88
C ARG A 89 -10.97 10.08 8.48
N GLU A 90 -10.97 10.44 7.19
CA GLU A 90 -11.85 11.48 6.62
C GLU A 90 -13.22 10.94 6.16
N ASN A 91 -13.31 9.66 5.79
CA ASN A 91 -14.50 9.01 5.27
C ASN A 91 -14.53 7.48 5.55
N PRO A 92 -15.11 7.06 6.68
CA PRO A 92 -15.15 5.64 7.09
C PRO A 92 -15.98 4.73 6.15
N GLU A 93 -16.77 5.28 5.22
CA GLU A 93 -17.54 4.50 4.25
C GLU A 93 -16.66 3.89 3.15
N GLN A 94 -15.55 4.52 2.76
CA GLN A 94 -14.59 3.94 1.79
C GLN A 94 -13.88 2.69 2.32
N ALA A 95 -13.73 2.57 3.65
CA ALA A 95 -13.21 1.38 4.33
C ALA A 95 -13.95 0.11 3.95
N LYS A 96 -15.27 0.23 3.78
CA LYS A 96 -16.15 -0.90 3.48
C LYS A 96 -16.03 -1.32 2.01
N PHE A 97 -15.73 -0.39 1.11
CA PHE A 97 -15.55 -0.67 -0.32
C PHE A 97 -14.21 -1.35 -0.60
N GLN A 98 -13.13 -0.96 0.07
CA GLN A 98 -11.82 -1.62 -0.12
C GLN A 98 -11.78 -3.06 0.44
N ARG A 99 -12.59 -3.37 1.46
CA ARG A 99 -12.80 -4.76 1.94
C ARG A 99 -13.67 -5.60 1.02
N ARG A 100 -14.33 -5.02 0.02
CA ARG A 100 -15.11 -5.73 -1.01
C ARG A 100 -14.26 -6.08 -2.23
N ARG A 101 -13.03 -6.59 -2.02
CA ARG A 101 -12.46 -7.46 -3.05
C ARG A 101 -13.33 -8.73 -3.00
N PRO A 102 -14.00 -9.14 -4.08
CA PRO A 102 -14.70 -10.41 -4.07
C PRO A 102 -13.63 -11.49 -3.93
N GLU A 103 -13.58 -12.11 -2.75
CA GLU A 103 -12.88 -13.38 -2.62
C GLU A 103 -13.49 -14.34 -3.66
N PRO A 104 -12.67 -15.01 -4.48
CA PRO A 104 -13.15 -16.11 -5.31
C PRO A 104 -13.36 -17.31 -4.37
N TRP A 105 -14.42 -17.25 -3.58
CA TRP A 105 -14.84 -18.35 -2.73
C TRP A 105 -15.34 -19.47 -3.63
N TYR A 106 -14.47 -20.46 -3.81
CA TYR A 106 -14.75 -21.85 -4.14
C TYR A 106 -16.23 -22.20 -3.93
N GLU A 107 -16.99 -22.32 -5.01
CA GLU A 107 -18.34 -22.89 -4.96
C GLU A 107 -18.20 -24.38 -4.59
N PRO A 108 -18.70 -24.84 -3.43
CA PRO A 108 -18.80 -26.27 -3.20
C PRO A 108 -19.77 -26.85 -4.24
N PRO A 109 -19.44 -27.94 -4.95
CA PRO A 109 -20.35 -28.54 -5.91
C PRO A 109 -21.63 -28.91 -5.18
N MET A 110 -22.70 -28.18 -5.49
CA MET A 110 -24.01 -28.40 -4.90
C MET A 110 -24.40 -29.86 -5.07
N ALA A 111 -24.89 -30.41 -3.97
CA ALA A 111 -25.44 -31.74 -3.86
C ALA A 111 -26.35 -32.07 -5.05
N ARG A 112 -25.90 -32.99 -5.90
CA ARG A 112 -26.79 -33.74 -6.78
C ARG A 112 -27.70 -34.59 -5.91
N ARG A 113 -28.89 -34.08 -5.62
CA ARG A 113 -30.09 -34.90 -5.44
C ARG A 113 -31.25 -34.20 -6.13
N LEU A 114 -31.76 -34.82 -7.19
CA LEU A 114 -33.14 -35.29 -7.31
C LEU A 114 -33.41 -35.73 -8.76
N ALA A 115 -33.48 -37.05 -8.96
CA ALA A 115 -34.58 -37.79 -9.59
C ALA A 115 -34.16 -39.28 -9.65
#